data_AF-A0A973HVS4-F1
#
_entry.id   AF-A0A973HVS4-F1
#
_cell.length_a   1.000
_cell.length_b   1.000
_cell.length_c   1.000
_cell.angle_alpha   90.00
_cell.angle_beta   90.00
_cell.angle_gamma   90.00
#
_symmetry.space_group_name_H-M   'P 1'
#
loop_
_entity.id
_entity.type
_entity.pdbx_description
1 polymer ?
#
loop_
_entity_poly.entity_id
_entity_poly.type
_entity_poly.pdbx_seq_one_letter_code
_entity_poly.pdbx_strand_id
1 'polypeptide(L)'
;MRFVSVLSLFSILISPLVLSQDISDDIWYRQGDHWLKDKVSFLSAAETKRAAKNIILFVGDGMSITTLTASRIWQGQGLGLLGEEHSLHFEKFPYTALIKTYNSNQQVPDSAGTMSAIMTGVKTRAGLISMGPEQDRTQCEGSKEHHQQTLLEWGHERGFATGIVTTARLTHATPAATY
;
A
#
# COMPACT_ATOMS: atom_id res chain seq x y z
N MET A 1 54.62 -40.82 59.37
CA MET A 1 54.62 -41.52 58.08
C MET A 1 53.26 -41.32 57.40
N ARG A 2 53.29 -40.59 56.28
CA ARG A 2 52.37 -40.55 55.12
C ARG A 2 50.84 -40.54 55.32
N PHE A 3 50.27 -39.35 55.15
CA PHE A 3 48.90 -39.12 54.66
C PHE A 3 48.74 -39.68 53.24
N VAL A 4 47.65 -40.42 52.98
CA VAL A 4 47.20 -40.77 51.63
C VAL A 4 45.96 -39.93 51.33
N SER A 5 46.13 -38.95 50.46
CA SER A 5 45.03 -38.16 49.90
C SER A 5 44.69 -38.76 48.52
N VAL A 6 43.52 -39.38 48.40
CA VAL A 6 42.99 -39.85 47.11
C VAL A 6 42.19 -38.71 46.51
N LEU A 7 42.82 -37.91 45.65
CA LEU A 7 42.11 -36.99 44.77
C LEU A 7 41.46 -37.81 43.64
N SER A 8 40.14 -37.97 43.71
CA SER A 8 39.36 -38.45 42.57
C SER A 8 39.17 -37.29 41.58
N LEU A 9 39.86 -37.35 40.44
CA LEU A 9 39.60 -36.48 39.30
C LEU A 9 38.29 -36.89 38.64
N PHE A 10 37.20 -36.19 38.98
CA PHE A 10 35.99 -36.19 38.15
C PHE A 10 36.24 -35.27 36.95
N SER A 11 36.68 -35.84 35.82
CA SER A 11 36.63 -35.17 34.52
C SER A 11 35.18 -35.04 34.09
N ILE A 12 34.57 -33.88 34.35
CA ILE A 12 33.30 -33.51 33.72
C ILE A 12 33.60 -33.25 32.24
N LEU A 13 33.33 -34.24 31.40
CA LEU A 13 33.17 -34.05 29.96
C LEU A 13 31.90 -33.21 29.75
N ILE A 14 32.03 -31.89 29.78
CA ILE A 14 31.01 -31.00 29.23
C ILE A 14 31.13 -31.14 27.71
N SER A 15 30.42 -32.10 27.14
CA SER A 15 30.10 -32.05 25.71
C SER A 15 29.35 -30.75 25.48
N PRO A 16 29.77 -29.86 24.56
CA PRO A 16 28.89 -28.81 24.11
C PRO A 16 27.83 -29.53 23.28
N LEU A 17 26.72 -29.92 23.92
CA LEU A 17 25.49 -30.19 23.20
C LEU A 17 25.02 -28.82 22.70
N VAL A 18 25.65 -28.32 21.64
CA VAL A 18 25.03 -27.32 20.77
C VAL A 18 23.88 -28.08 20.14
N LEU A 19 22.73 -28.03 20.80
CA LEU A 19 21.48 -28.40 20.17
C LEU A 19 21.33 -27.40 19.02
N SER A 20 21.74 -27.83 17.82
CA SER A 20 21.36 -27.15 16.58
C SER A 20 19.83 -27.15 16.59
N GLN A 21 19.21 -26.08 17.06
CA GLN A 21 17.78 -25.89 16.87
C GLN A 21 17.58 -25.95 15.36
N ASP A 22 16.78 -26.92 14.92
CA ASP A 22 16.40 -26.99 13.52
C ASP A 22 15.73 -25.65 13.20
N ILE A 23 16.30 -24.90 12.25
CA ILE A 23 15.78 -23.60 11.85
C ILE A 23 14.35 -23.71 11.34
N SER A 24 13.92 -24.93 10.94
CA SER A 24 12.55 -25.23 10.58
C SER A 24 11.54 -25.10 11.72
N ASP A 25 11.98 -25.11 13.00
CA ASP A 25 11.13 -24.90 14.18
C ASP A 25 10.98 -23.42 14.57
N ASP A 26 11.78 -22.52 13.99
CA ASP A 26 11.69 -21.08 14.24
C ASP A 26 10.41 -20.48 13.64
N ILE A 27 9.68 -19.70 14.45
CA ILE A 27 8.38 -19.13 14.05
C ILE A 27 8.50 -18.15 12.89
N TRP A 28 9.60 -17.39 12.81
CA TRP A 28 9.83 -16.41 11.76
C TRP A 28 10.23 -17.10 10.46
N TYR A 29 11.05 -18.15 10.55
CA TYR A 29 11.38 -18.98 9.41
C TYR A 29 10.13 -19.62 8.80
N ARG A 30 9.28 -20.24 9.63
CA ARG A 30 8.00 -20.84 9.18
C ARG A 30 7.07 -19.80 8.55
N GLN A 31 6.95 -18.62 9.15
CA GLN A 31 6.15 -17.53 8.59
C GLN A 31 6.67 -17.08 7.22
N GLY A 32 7.98 -16.91 7.09
CA GLY A 32 8.63 -16.53 5.83
C GLY A 32 8.47 -17.59 4.74
N ASP A 33 8.65 -18.87 5.09
CA ASP A 33 8.45 -20.00 4.17
C ASP A 33 6.98 -20.08 3.69
N HIS A 34 6.01 -19.91 4.59
CA HIS A 34 4.59 -19.85 4.22
C HIS A 34 4.30 -18.68 3.28
N TRP A 35 4.79 -17.48 3.60
CA TRP A 35 4.63 -16.30 2.76
C TRP A 35 5.21 -16.51 1.36
N LEU A 36 6.39 -17.11 1.25
CA LEU A 36 7.03 -17.39 -0.03
C LEU A 36 6.21 -18.40 -0.86
N LYS A 37 5.76 -19.50 -0.23
CA LYS A 37 4.92 -20.51 -0.89
C LYS A 37 3.62 -19.92 -1.41
N ASP A 38 2.93 -19.12 -0.59
CA ASP A 38 1.73 -18.40 -0.99
C ASP A 38 1.99 -17.48 -2.18
N LYS A 39 3.10 -16.73 -2.15
CA LYS A 39 3.46 -15.79 -3.21
C LYS A 39 3.77 -16.48 -4.52
N VAL A 40 4.55 -17.56 -4.49
CA VAL A 40 4.87 -18.36 -5.69
C VAL A 40 3.61 -18.98 -6.26
N SER A 41 2.75 -19.55 -5.41
CA SER A 41 1.48 -20.13 -5.85
C SER A 41 0.53 -19.10 -6.46
N PHE A 42 0.48 -17.88 -5.92
CA PHE A 42 -0.31 -16.80 -6.51
C PHE A 42 0.22 -16.42 -7.89
N LEU A 43 1.54 -16.21 -8.02
CA LEU A 43 2.15 -15.76 -9.27
C LEU A 43 2.04 -16.82 -10.39
N SER A 44 2.11 -18.11 -10.07
CA SER A 44 1.89 -19.17 -11.05
C SER A 44 0.44 -19.27 -11.53
N ALA A 45 -0.53 -18.93 -10.67
CA ALA A 45 -1.95 -18.92 -11.02
C ALA A 45 -2.41 -17.62 -11.73
N ALA A 46 -1.67 -16.52 -11.58
CA ALA A 46 -2.05 -15.18 -12.05
C ALA A 46 -1.98 -14.99 -13.59
N GLU A 47 -1.71 -16.02 -14.39
CA GLU A 47 -1.59 -15.96 -15.86
C GLU A 47 -2.90 -15.62 -16.62
N THR A 48 -3.97 -15.22 -15.93
CA THR A 48 -5.22 -14.85 -16.60
C THR A 48 -5.15 -13.43 -17.17
N LYS A 49 -4.79 -13.33 -18.46
CA LYS A 49 -4.90 -12.11 -19.29
C LYS A 49 -6.36 -11.71 -19.58
N ARG A 50 -7.26 -11.80 -18.61
CA ARG A 50 -8.65 -11.41 -18.81
C ARG A 50 -8.79 -9.91 -18.56
N ALA A 51 -9.42 -9.20 -19.49
CA ALA A 51 -9.78 -7.80 -19.29
C ALA A 51 -10.70 -7.67 -18.06
N ALA A 52 -10.44 -6.67 -17.22
CA ALA A 52 -11.25 -6.40 -16.04
C ALA A 52 -12.67 -5.96 -16.47
N LYS A 53 -13.71 -6.58 -15.90
CA LYS A 53 -15.10 -6.19 -16.12
C LYS A 53 -15.47 -4.93 -15.33
N ASN A 54 -14.92 -4.79 -14.13
CA ASN A 54 -15.21 -3.70 -13.20
C ASN A 54 -13.89 -3.13 -12.68
N ILE A 55 -13.86 -1.84 -12.40
CA ILE A 55 -12.74 -1.14 -11.76
C ILE A 55 -13.27 -0.47 -10.51
N ILE A 56 -12.62 -0.72 -9.37
CA ILE A 56 -12.91 -0.05 -8.09
C ILE A 56 -11.62 0.59 -7.62
N LEU A 57 -11.65 1.91 -7.46
CA LEU A 57 -10.52 2.70 -6.98
C LEU A 57 -10.83 3.23 -5.58
N PHE A 58 -10.03 2.83 -4.60
CA PHE A 58 -10.07 3.38 -3.24
C PHE A 58 -8.99 4.44 -3.09
N VAL A 59 -9.38 5.65 -2.67
CA VAL A 59 -8.46 6.77 -2.42
C VAL A 59 -8.52 7.14 -0.94
N GLY A 60 -7.42 6.89 -0.22
CA GLY A 60 -7.22 7.44 1.11
C GLY A 60 -6.61 8.84 1.01
N ASP A 61 -7.43 9.88 1.06
CA ASP A 61 -6.97 11.28 0.99
C ASP A 61 -6.04 11.59 2.19
N GLY A 62 -4.79 11.99 1.91
CA GLY A 62 -3.76 12.21 2.93
C GLY A 62 -3.19 10.95 3.59
N MET A 63 -3.49 9.74 3.09
CA MET A 63 -3.07 8.48 3.72
C MET A 63 -1.62 8.11 3.38
N SER A 64 -0.68 8.68 4.14
CA SER A 64 0.76 8.35 4.05
C SER A 64 1.09 6.93 4.55
N ILE A 65 2.30 6.45 4.28
CA ILE A 65 2.81 5.17 4.83
C ILE A 65 2.83 5.20 6.38
N THR A 66 3.12 6.35 6.98
CA THR A 66 3.06 6.52 8.44
C THR A 66 1.62 6.41 8.96
N THR A 67 0.66 6.97 8.22
CA THR A 67 -0.79 6.85 8.53
C THR A 67 -1.24 5.39 8.44
N LEU A 68 -0.78 4.65 7.43
CA LEU A 68 -1.03 3.21 7.29
C LEU A 68 -0.50 2.42 8.49
N THR A 69 0.76 2.67 8.87
CA THR A 69 1.39 2.00 10.02
C THR A 69 0.69 2.32 11.33
N ALA A 70 0.31 3.58 11.56
CA ALA A 70 -0.45 3.94 12.74
C ALA A 70 -1.83 3.26 12.75
N SER A 71 -2.50 3.21 11.59
CA SER A 71 -3.83 2.61 11.44
C SER A 71 -3.82 1.09 11.68
N ARG A 72 -2.81 0.36 11.19
CA ARG A 72 -2.71 -1.10 11.42
C ARG A 72 -2.44 -1.43 12.89
N ILE A 73 -1.57 -0.68 13.56
CA ILE A 73 -1.32 -0.85 15.00
C ILE A 73 -2.59 -0.57 15.79
N TRP A 74 -3.24 0.57 15.52
CA TRP A 74 -4.48 0.96 16.20
C TRP A 74 -5.60 -0.08 16.01
N GLN A 75 -5.80 -0.56 14.78
CA GLN A 75 -6.80 -1.60 14.51
C GLN A 75 -6.45 -2.92 15.20
N GLY A 76 -5.18 -3.35 15.18
CA GLY A 76 -4.73 -4.57 15.85
C GLY A 76 -4.97 -4.51 17.36
N GLN A 77 -4.61 -3.40 18.01
CA GLN A 77 -4.88 -3.18 19.43
C GLN A 77 -6.38 -3.19 19.75
N GLY A 78 -7.21 -2.63 18.86
CA GLY A 78 -8.67 -2.71 18.97
C GLY A 78 -9.22 -4.16 18.92
N LEU A 79 -8.45 -5.11 18.39
CA LEU A 79 -8.77 -6.54 18.36
C LEU A 79 -8.14 -7.32 19.52
N GLY A 80 -7.43 -6.65 20.44
CA GLY A 80 -6.71 -7.28 21.55
C GLY A 80 -5.35 -7.87 21.19
N LEU A 81 -4.82 -7.54 20.00
CA LEU A 81 -3.47 -7.88 19.56
C LEU A 81 -2.44 -6.84 20.05
N LEU A 82 -1.15 -7.08 19.85
CA LEU A 82 -0.10 -6.10 20.21
C LEU A 82 -0.14 -4.89 19.28
N GLY A 83 -0.38 -5.15 17.99
CA GLY A 83 -0.70 -4.17 16.96
C GLY A 83 0.22 -4.28 15.75
N GLU A 84 1.52 -4.43 15.96
CA GLU A 84 2.54 -4.42 14.90
C GLU A 84 2.44 -5.61 13.94
N GLU A 85 1.96 -6.74 14.42
CA GLU A 85 1.71 -7.97 13.67
C GLU A 85 0.43 -7.91 12.84
N HIS A 86 -0.46 -6.95 13.11
CA HIS A 86 -1.71 -6.79 12.40
C HIS A 86 -1.47 -6.22 10.99
N SER A 87 -2.33 -6.61 10.06
CA SER A 87 -2.33 -6.12 8.68
C SER A 87 -3.73 -5.64 8.28
N LEU A 88 -3.80 -4.46 7.66
CA LEU A 88 -5.01 -3.96 7.03
C LEU A 88 -5.39 -4.84 5.84
N HIS A 89 -6.66 -4.81 5.45
CA HIS A 89 -7.17 -5.70 4.40
C HIS A 89 -6.45 -5.55 3.06
N PHE A 90 -6.16 -4.31 2.63
CA PHE A 90 -5.46 -4.04 1.37
C PHE A 90 -3.95 -4.32 1.44
N GLU A 91 -3.34 -4.46 2.62
CA GLU A 91 -1.93 -4.89 2.73
C GLU A 91 -1.74 -6.36 2.32
N LYS A 92 -2.85 -7.12 2.23
CA LYS A 92 -2.88 -8.49 1.69
C LYS A 92 -2.99 -8.53 0.17
N PHE A 93 -3.11 -7.38 -0.50
CA PHE A 93 -3.17 -7.36 -1.95
C PHE A 93 -1.85 -7.85 -2.56
N PRO A 94 -1.91 -8.55 -3.69
CA PRO A 94 -0.73 -9.21 -4.26
C PRO A 94 0.26 -8.23 -4.91
N TYR A 95 -0.14 -6.99 -5.19
CA TYR A 95 0.69 -6.00 -5.86
C TYR A 95 0.75 -4.72 -5.05
N THR A 96 1.97 -4.18 -4.93
CA THR A 96 2.26 -2.92 -4.25
C THR A 96 3.18 -2.08 -5.14
N ALA A 97 2.94 -0.78 -5.17
CA ALA A 97 3.80 0.17 -5.88
C ALA A 97 3.93 1.45 -5.07
N LEU A 98 5.03 2.18 -5.30
CA LEU A 98 5.21 3.54 -4.84
C LEU A 98 4.89 4.51 -6.00
N ILE A 99 4.21 5.60 -5.68
CA ILE A 99 3.85 6.64 -6.66
C ILE A 99 4.50 7.98 -6.30
N LYS A 100 4.92 8.74 -7.32
CA LYS A 100 5.49 10.09 -7.15
C LYS A 100 4.38 11.13 -7.30
N THR A 101 4.02 11.81 -6.22
CA THR A 101 2.77 12.59 -6.14
C THR A 101 2.87 14.07 -6.49
N TYR A 102 4.08 14.62 -6.73
CA TYR A 102 4.28 16.04 -7.05
C TYR A 102 3.35 16.56 -8.18
N ASN A 103 2.89 17.81 -8.07
CA ASN A 103 2.20 18.51 -9.16
C ASN A 103 3.22 19.16 -10.10
N SER A 104 2.79 19.61 -11.29
CA SER A 104 3.71 20.22 -12.26
C SER A 104 4.38 21.50 -11.74
N ASN A 105 3.77 22.20 -10.77
CA ASN A 105 4.27 23.46 -10.20
C ASN A 105 4.62 23.40 -8.70
N GLN A 106 4.49 22.26 -8.02
CA GLN A 106 4.84 22.13 -6.59
C GLN A 106 5.23 20.71 -6.21
N GLN A 107 6.20 20.59 -5.29
CA GLN A 107 6.71 19.30 -4.82
C GLN A 107 5.75 18.62 -3.85
N VAL A 108 5.22 19.37 -2.88
CA VAL A 108 4.14 18.93 -2.00
C VAL A 108 2.83 19.24 -2.71
N PRO A 109 2.08 18.23 -3.15
CA PRO A 109 0.93 18.45 -4.00
C PRO A 109 -0.35 18.74 -3.21
N ASP A 110 -1.44 19.05 -3.92
CA ASP A 110 -2.79 19.12 -3.35
C ASP A 110 -3.71 18.01 -3.88
N SER A 111 -4.88 17.84 -3.26
CA SER A 111 -5.84 16.79 -3.65
C SER A 111 -6.37 16.98 -5.08
N ALA A 112 -6.50 18.23 -5.55
CA ALA A 112 -6.99 18.54 -6.90
C ALA A 112 -6.03 18.01 -7.97
N GLY A 113 -4.76 18.42 -7.94
CA GLY A 113 -3.82 18.02 -8.97
C GLY A 113 -3.45 16.53 -8.90
N THR A 114 -3.45 15.93 -7.71
CA THR A 114 -3.17 14.49 -7.55
C THR A 114 -4.31 13.62 -8.07
N MET A 115 -5.56 13.92 -7.70
CA MET A 115 -6.68 13.11 -8.17
C MET A 115 -6.94 13.32 -9.67
N SER A 116 -6.68 14.53 -10.19
CA SER A 116 -6.68 14.77 -11.64
C SER A 116 -5.69 13.84 -12.34
N ALA A 117 -4.45 13.74 -11.85
CA ALA A 117 -3.45 12.85 -12.44
C ALA A 117 -3.87 11.36 -12.39
N ILE A 118 -4.54 10.94 -11.31
CA ILE A 118 -5.06 9.57 -11.19
C ILE A 118 -6.20 9.31 -12.19
N MET A 119 -7.09 10.27 -12.36
CA MET A 119 -8.30 10.11 -13.18
C MET A 119 -8.06 10.32 -14.67
N THR A 120 -7.17 11.23 -15.05
CA THR A 120 -6.94 11.59 -16.46
C THR A 120 -5.65 10.99 -17.02
N GLY A 121 -4.75 10.54 -16.13
CA GLY A 121 -3.39 10.12 -16.52
C GLY A 121 -2.43 11.28 -16.77
N VAL A 122 -2.86 12.54 -16.61
CA VAL A 122 -2.07 13.74 -16.89
C VAL A 122 -1.82 14.54 -15.62
N LYS A 123 -0.55 14.79 -15.28
CA LYS A 123 -0.20 15.67 -14.16
C LYS A 123 -0.56 17.12 -14.49
N THR A 124 -1.11 17.82 -13.51
CA THR A 124 -1.51 19.22 -13.62
C THR A 124 -0.95 20.08 -12.49
N ARG A 125 -1.26 21.38 -12.51
CA ARG A 125 -0.87 22.35 -11.48
C ARG A 125 -1.76 22.20 -10.25
N ALA A 126 -1.24 22.64 -9.11
CA ALA A 126 -1.97 22.74 -7.85
C ALA A 126 -3.30 23.49 -7.99
N GLY A 127 -4.38 22.91 -7.47
CA GLY A 127 -5.72 23.50 -7.46
C GLY A 127 -6.46 23.49 -8.80
N LEU A 128 -5.90 22.84 -9.82
CA LEU A 128 -6.62 22.51 -11.04
C LEU A 128 -7.27 21.13 -10.92
N ILE A 129 -8.50 21.00 -11.43
CA ILE A 129 -9.31 19.78 -11.40
C ILE A 129 -9.52 19.35 -12.85
N SER A 130 -9.00 18.19 -13.22
CA SER A 130 -9.13 17.56 -14.55
C SER A 130 -8.73 18.46 -15.73
N MET A 131 -7.80 19.40 -15.52
CA MET A 131 -7.27 20.28 -16.57
C MET A 131 -5.82 19.94 -16.88
N GLY A 132 -5.38 20.22 -18.11
CA GLY A 132 -3.98 20.21 -18.51
C GLY A 132 -3.16 21.25 -17.73
N PRO A 133 -1.84 21.06 -17.60
CA PRO A 133 -0.96 21.99 -16.89
C PRO A 133 -0.85 23.37 -17.54
N GLU A 134 -1.35 23.54 -18.77
CA GLU A 134 -1.39 24.79 -19.52
C GLU A 134 -2.43 25.77 -18.96
N GLN A 135 -3.47 25.28 -18.26
CA GLN A 135 -4.51 26.13 -17.70
C GLN A 135 -3.98 27.04 -16.59
N ASP A 136 -4.34 28.33 -16.63
CA ASP A 136 -4.13 29.24 -15.51
C ASP A 136 -5.26 29.06 -14.49
N ARG A 137 -4.89 28.77 -13.23
CA ARG A 137 -5.84 28.58 -12.13
C ARG A 137 -6.72 29.79 -11.86
N THR A 138 -6.24 30.98 -12.20
CA THR A 138 -6.93 32.25 -11.93
C THR A 138 -7.83 32.69 -13.08
N GLN A 139 -7.81 31.99 -14.21
CA GLN A 139 -8.54 32.35 -15.41
C GLN A 139 -9.56 31.27 -15.73
N CYS A 140 -10.80 31.66 -15.98
CA CYS A 140 -11.85 30.73 -16.43
C CYS A 140 -11.72 30.43 -17.93
N GLU A 141 -11.24 31.39 -18.70
CA GLU A 141 -10.96 31.23 -20.14
C GLU A 141 -9.92 30.11 -20.35
N GLY A 142 -10.08 29.30 -21.40
CA GLY A 142 -9.22 28.14 -21.65
C GLY A 142 -9.66 26.85 -20.96
N SER A 143 -10.59 26.90 -19.99
CA SER A 143 -10.98 25.71 -19.21
C SER A 143 -11.58 24.60 -20.07
N LYS A 144 -12.33 24.94 -21.13
CA LYS A 144 -12.92 23.92 -22.00
C LYS A 144 -11.87 23.28 -22.91
N GLU A 145 -10.92 24.08 -23.35
CA GLU A 145 -9.86 23.72 -24.26
C GLU A 145 -8.81 22.83 -23.58
N HIS A 146 -8.54 23.07 -22.30
CA HIS A 146 -7.56 22.33 -21.52
C HIS A 146 -8.17 21.17 -20.71
N HIS A 147 -9.48 20.92 -20.80
CA HIS A 147 -10.12 19.78 -20.14
C HIS A 147 -9.45 18.46 -20.52
N GLN A 148 -9.23 17.61 -19.53
CA GLN A 148 -8.68 16.27 -19.68
C GLN A 148 -9.76 15.27 -19.31
N GLN A 149 -10.12 14.41 -20.26
CA GLN A 149 -11.11 13.37 -20.03
C GLN A 149 -10.68 12.46 -18.88
N THR A 150 -11.56 12.32 -17.89
CA THR A 150 -11.39 11.44 -16.74
C THR A 150 -11.76 10.00 -17.09
N LEU A 151 -11.25 9.05 -16.31
CA LEU A 151 -11.56 7.62 -16.46
C LEU A 151 -13.06 7.32 -16.33
N LEU A 152 -13.80 8.10 -15.53
CA LEU A 152 -15.24 7.94 -15.37
C LEU A 152 -16.00 8.52 -16.59
N GLU A 153 -15.62 9.67 -17.13
CA GLU A 153 -16.17 10.15 -18.42
C GLU A 153 -15.90 9.15 -19.55
N TRP A 154 -14.65 8.69 -19.67
CA TRP A 154 -14.24 7.69 -20.67
C TRP A 154 -15.01 6.37 -20.54
N GLY A 155 -15.30 5.95 -19.31
CA GLY A 155 -16.09 4.76 -19.01
C GLY A 155 -17.57 4.97 -19.37
N HIS A 156 -18.14 6.13 -19.04
CA HIS A 156 -19.52 6.48 -19.37
C HIS A 156 -19.74 6.48 -20.90
N GLU A 157 -18.82 7.08 -21.66
CA GLU A 157 -18.86 7.07 -23.14
C GLU A 157 -18.80 5.66 -23.73
N ARG A 158 -18.20 4.71 -23.02
CA ARG A 158 -18.14 3.28 -23.41
C ARG A 158 -19.31 2.46 -22.90
N GLY A 159 -20.31 3.09 -22.28
CA GLY A 159 -21.50 2.41 -21.75
C GLY A 159 -21.28 1.70 -20.42
N PHE A 160 -20.20 2.00 -19.69
CA PHE A 160 -20.03 1.52 -18.32
C PHE A 160 -20.89 2.35 -17.37
N ALA A 161 -21.44 1.69 -16.34
CA ALA A 161 -21.99 2.40 -15.21
C ALA A 161 -20.84 3.01 -14.38
N THR A 162 -21.01 4.28 -13.98
CA THR A 162 -20.01 5.06 -13.27
C THR A 162 -20.58 5.58 -11.96
N GLY A 163 -19.74 5.73 -10.93
CA GLY A 163 -20.20 6.11 -9.60
C GLY A 163 -19.08 6.55 -8.68
N ILE A 164 -19.43 7.42 -7.73
CA ILE A 164 -18.51 8.04 -6.78
C ILE A 164 -19.11 7.89 -5.39
N VAL A 165 -18.30 7.45 -4.44
CA VAL A 165 -18.67 7.37 -3.02
C VAL A 165 -17.58 8.07 -2.23
N THR A 166 -17.96 8.97 -1.33
CA THR A 166 -17.02 9.76 -0.53
C THR A 166 -17.62 10.13 0.81
N THR A 167 -16.75 10.32 1.80
CA THR A 167 -17.10 10.92 3.10
C THR A 167 -16.93 12.44 3.10
N ALA A 168 -16.27 13.01 2.08
CA ALA A 168 -16.16 14.44 1.88
C ALA A 168 -17.43 15.01 1.22
N ARG A 169 -17.46 16.33 1.00
CA ARG A 169 -18.45 16.93 0.09
C ARG A 169 -18.22 16.38 -1.32
N LEU A 170 -19.30 16.12 -2.08
CA LEU A 170 -19.18 15.71 -3.48
C LEU A 170 -18.42 16.72 -4.34
N THR A 171 -18.44 18.00 -3.96
CA THR A 171 -17.71 19.09 -4.61
C THR A 171 -16.28 19.30 -4.09
N HIS A 172 -15.80 18.45 -3.17
CA HIS A 172 -14.40 18.45 -2.76
C HIS A 172 -13.50 18.04 -3.94
N ALA A 173 -12.24 18.46 -3.93
CA ALA A 173 -11.32 18.26 -5.04
C ALA A 173 -11.23 16.80 -5.53
N THR A 174 -11.15 15.84 -4.60
CA THR A 174 -11.00 14.41 -4.90
C THR A 174 -12.20 13.84 -5.66
N PRO A 175 -13.46 13.92 -5.18
CA PRO A 175 -14.61 13.52 -5.99
C PRO A 175 -14.83 14.41 -7.22
N ALA A 176 -14.55 15.72 -7.15
CA ALA A 176 -14.73 16.62 -8.28
C ALA A 176 -13.82 16.30 -9.48
N ALA A 177 -12.62 15.77 -9.25
CA ALA A 177 -11.70 15.36 -10.33
C ALA A 177 -12.15 14.12 -11.11
N THR A 178 -13.38 13.65 -10.89
CA THR A 178 -13.93 12.47 -11.54
C THR A 178 -15.05 12.77 -12.53
N TYR A 179 -15.51 14.03 -12.62
CA TYR A 179 -16.63 14.46 -13.47
C TYR A 179 -16.45 15.90 -13.96
#